data_AF-A0A315VCI4-F1
#
_entry.id   AF-A0A315VCI4-F1
#
_cell.length_a   1.000
_cell.length_b   1.000
_cell.length_c   1.000
_cell.angle_alpha   90.00
_cell.angle_beta   90.00
_cell.angle_gamma   90.00
#
_symmetry.space_group_name_H-M   'P 1'
#
loop_
_entity.id
_entity.type
_entity.pdbx_description
1 polymer ?
#
loop_
_entity_poly.entity_id
_entity_poly.type
_entity_poly.pdbx_seq_one_letter_code
_entity_poly.pdbx_strand_id
1 'polypeptide(L)'
;MIISSLGEEGLNKLSKMLDNSSCGWRQLANAATEHPQFRCSEKELTSCSIQVLDAAGSPARTFLAWLADRGCSIDFLQHYLRKMDHQEALQFLTTAVSEQIKITVQPQSQQAPLGSKVVLTCRASGPSGLSYQWFKGKEEILHETGSLSELVLCPLGPAHQGHYICRINHGEKCIFSTWAHIRLLHSAGSSPGIPFFYFLLFPHLAAYGAV
;
A
#
# COMPACT_ATOMS: atom_id res chain seq x y z
N MET A 1 -6.26 -11.57 -4.25
CA MET A 1 -4.88 -11.02 -4.38
C MET A 1 -4.29 -11.57 -5.69
N ILE A 2 -3.52 -10.81 -6.47
CA ILE A 2 -2.93 -11.30 -7.73
C ILE A 2 -1.54 -11.90 -7.49
N ILE A 3 -1.12 -12.87 -8.30
CA ILE A 3 0.16 -13.56 -8.05
C ILE A 3 1.39 -12.65 -8.17
N SER A 4 1.30 -11.53 -8.89
CA SER A 4 2.37 -10.53 -8.96
C SER A 4 2.64 -9.82 -7.63
N SER A 5 1.72 -9.87 -6.66
CA SER A 5 1.95 -9.27 -5.34
C SER A 5 2.92 -10.08 -4.46
N LEU A 6 3.28 -11.30 -4.86
CA LEU A 6 4.27 -12.11 -4.16
C LEU A 6 5.70 -11.54 -4.25
N GLY A 7 5.94 -10.59 -5.17
CA GLY A 7 7.27 -10.07 -5.46
C GLY A 7 8.15 -11.11 -6.18
N GLU A 8 9.34 -10.67 -6.56
CA GLU A 8 10.27 -11.50 -7.36
C GLU A 8 10.78 -12.70 -6.57
N GLU A 9 11.16 -12.52 -5.30
CA GLU A 9 11.63 -13.60 -4.44
C GLU A 9 10.55 -14.67 -4.23
N GLY A 10 9.31 -14.25 -4.00
CA GLY A 10 8.18 -15.17 -3.83
C GLY A 10 7.88 -15.95 -5.11
N LEU A 11 7.89 -15.29 -6.27
CA LEU A 11 7.72 -15.94 -7.58
C LEU A 11 8.87 -16.91 -7.89
N ASN A 12 10.11 -16.56 -7.54
CA ASN A 12 11.28 -17.42 -7.76
C ASN A 12 11.27 -18.65 -6.83
N LYS A 13 10.79 -18.50 -5.60
CA LYS A 13 10.62 -19.64 -4.68
C LYS A 13 9.52 -20.59 -5.17
N LEU A 14 8.39 -20.04 -5.60
CA LEU A 14 7.29 -20.82 -6.16
C LEU A 14 7.69 -21.52 -7.47
N SER A 15 8.46 -20.86 -8.34
CA SER A 15 8.91 -21.48 -9.59
C SER A 15 9.81 -22.69 -9.33
N LYS A 16 10.74 -22.60 -8.37
CA LYS A 16 11.58 -23.74 -7.95
C LYS A 16 10.75 -24.94 -7.47
N MET A 17 9.68 -24.70 -6.71
CA MET A 17 8.76 -25.76 -6.26
C MET A 17 8.06 -26.45 -7.44
N LEU A 18 7.73 -25.69 -8.49
CA LEU A 18 7.00 -26.18 -9.67
C LEU A 18 7.90 -26.80 -10.75
N ASP A 19 9.17 -26.44 -10.80
CA ASP A 19 10.15 -27.05 -11.72
C ASP A 19 10.65 -28.41 -11.21
N ASN A 20 10.77 -28.60 -9.89
CA ASN A 20 11.41 -29.79 -9.28
C ASN A 20 10.45 -30.99 -9.06
N SER A 21 9.14 -30.79 -9.15
CA SER A 21 8.13 -31.82 -8.84
C SER A 21 7.55 -32.42 -10.12
N SER A 22 8.21 -33.43 -10.71
CA SER A 22 7.69 -34.34 -11.77
C SER A 22 6.77 -33.76 -12.89
N CYS A 23 6.90 -32.46 -13.22
CA CYS A 23 6.09 -31.63 -14.14
C CYS A 23 4.94 -30.79 -13.54
N GLY A 24 5.10 -30.22 -12.34
CA GLY A 24 4.11 -29.36 -11.67
C GLY A 24 3.61 -28.18 -12.51
N TRP A 25 4.48 -27.40 -13.17
CA TRP A 25 4.01 -26.27 -14.00
C TRP A 25 3.21 -26.71 -15.24
N ARG A 26 3.55 -27.85 -15.87
CA ARG A 26 2.80 -28.37 -17.02
C ARG A 26 1.44 -28.93 -16.60
N GLN A 27 1.40 -29.66 -15.48
CA GLN A 27 0.14 -30.14 -14.91
C GLN A 27 -0.77 -28.97 -14.54
N LEU A 28 -0.19 -27.91 -13.97
CA LEU A 28 -0.91 -26.68 -13.65
C LEU A 28 -1.43 -25.98 -14.91
N ALA A 29 -0.61 -25.87 -15.95
CA ALA A 29 -1.02 -25.31 -17.23
C ALA A 29 -2.15 -26.13 -17.88
N ASN A 30 -2.10 -27.46 -17.79
CA ASN A 30 -3.15 -28.33 -18.30
C ASN A 30 -4.45 -28.18 -17.49
N ALA A 31 -4.36 -28.12 -16.16
CA ALA A 31 -5.52 -27.93 -15.31
C ALA A 31 -6.16 -26.54 -15.50
N ALA A 32 -5.34 -25.51 -15.75
CA ALA A 32 -5.80 -24.15 -16.03
C ALA A 32 -6.57 -24.00 -17.36
N THR A 33 -6.54 -25.01 -18.25
CA THR A 33 -7.31 -25.00 -19.51
C THR A 33 -8.83 -24.95 -19.30
N GLU A 34 -9.31 -25.36 -18.12
CA GLU A 34 -10.72 -25.26 -17.71
C GLU A 34 -11.21 -23.80 -17.68
N HIS A 35 -10.30 -22.82 -17.58
CA HIS A 35 -10.63 -21.40 -17.65
C HIS A 35 -10.03 -20.75 -18.91
N PRO A 36 -10.88 -20.25 -19.84
CA PRO A 36 -10.41 -19.69 -21.11
C PRO A 36 -9.33 -18.61 -20.99
N GLN A 37 -9.39 -17.78 -19.94
CA GLN A 37 -8.42 -16.70 -19.70
C GLN A 37 -7.00 -17.20 -19.41
N PHE A 38 -6.85 -18.40 -18.83
CA PHE A 38 -5.55 -18.97 -18.46
C PHE A 38 -5.13 -20.14 -19.35
N ARG A 39 -5.88 -20.40 -20.41
CA ARG A 39 -5.53 -21.40 -21.41
C ARG A 39 -4.25 -21.00 -22.13
N CYS A 40 -3.25 -21.87 -22.11
CA CYS A 40 -2.02 -21.69 -22.87
C CYS A 40 -2.14 -22.33 -24.25
N SER A 41 -1.65 -21.64 -25.27
CA SER A 41 -1.42 -22.21 -26.60
C SER A 41 -0.21 -23.14 -26.58
N GLU A 42 -0.11 -24.02 -27.57
CA GLU A 42 1.06 -24.89 -27.73
C GLU A 42 2.36 -24.09 -27.85
N LYS A 43 2.34 -22.97 -28.57
CA LYS A 43 3.48 -22.05 -28.70
C LYS A 43 3.95 -21.51 -27.35
N GLU A 44 3.01 -21.10 -26.49
CA GLU A 44 3.32 -20.65 -25.13
C GLU A 44 3.93 -21.79 -24.30
N LEU A 45 3.34 -22.98 -24.32
CA LEU A 45 3.90 -24.13 -23.60
C LEU A 45 5.33 -24.49 -24.07
N THR A 46 5.60 -24.38 -25.37
CA THR A 46 6.95 -24.55 -25.93
C THR A 46 7.90 -23.46 -25.42
N SER A 47 7.48 -22.19 -25.43
CA SER A 47 8.28 -21.06 -24.94
C SER A 47 8.66 -21.18 -23.45
N CYS A 48 7.79 -21.75 -22.61
CA CYS A 48 8.15 -22.13 -21.24
C CYS A 48 9.18 -23.26 -21.23
N SER A 49 8.94 -24.31 -22.01
CA SER A 49 9.76 -25.53 -21.97
C SER A 49 11.21 -25.28 -22.38
N ILE A 50 11.45 -24.40 -23.35
CA ILE A 50 12.81 -24.07 -23.83
C ILE A 50 13.65 -23.32 -22.79
N GLN A 51 13.06 -22.81 -21.70
CA GLN A 51 13.82 -22.15 -20.63
C GLN A 51 14.81 -23.10 -19.94
N VAL A 52 14.59 -24.42 -19.99
CA VAL A 52 15.54 -25.41 -19.46
C VAL A 52 16.88 -25.41 -20.20
N LEU A 53 16.95 -24.78 -21.39
CA LEU A 53 18.18 -24.67 -22.18
C LEU A 53 19.11 -23.55 -21.65
N ASP A 54 18.60 -22.67 -20.78
CA ASP A 54 19.39 -21.66 -20.08
C ASP A 54 19.75 -22.18 -18.68
N ALA A 55 21.01 -22.02 -18.27
CA ALA A 55 21.49 -22.46 -16.95
C ALA A 55 20.76 -21.79 -15.77
N ALA A 56 20.22 -20.58 -15.95
CA ALA A 56 19.40 -19.87 -14.97
C ALA A 56 17.91 -19.86 -15.33
N GLY A 57 17.52 -20.51 -16.42
CA GLY A 57 16.14 -20.51 -16.90
C GLY A 57 15.21 -21.38 -16.06
N SER A 58 13.96 -20.96 -15.96
CA SER A 58 12.91 -21.65 -15.20
C SER A 58 11.61 -21.66 -16.01
N PRO A 59 11.21 -22.82 -16.55
CA PRO A 59 9.93 -22.97 -17.25
C PRO A 59 8.74 -22.51 -16.42
N ALA A 60 8.71 -22.88 -15.12
CA ALA A 60 7.68 -22.44 -14.20
C ALA A 60 7.68 -20.92 -14.01
N ARG A 61 8.84 -20.26 -13.96
CA ARG A 61 8.93 -18.80 -13.78
C ARG A 61 8.31 -18.05 -14.95
N THR A 62 8.57 -18.49 -16.18
CA THR A 62 7.96 -17.91 -17.39
C THR A 62 6.46 -18.18 -17.42
N PHE A 63 6.02 -19.38 -17.04
CA PHE A 63 4.60 -19.71 -16.97
C PHE A 63 3.86 -18.83 -15.94
N LEU A 64 4.42 -18.70 -14.73
CA LEU A 64 3.90 -17.82 -13.68
C LEU A 64 3.87 -16.35 -14.12
N ALA A 65 4.84 -15.90 -14.92
CA ALA A 65 4.83 -14.54 -15.46
C ALA A 65 3.62 -14.31 -16.38
N TRP A 66 3.30 -15.24 -17.28
CA TRP A 66 2.09 -15.12 -18.10
C TRP A 66 0.80 -15.17 -17.31
N LEU A 67 0.73 -16.03 -16.30
CA LEU A 67 -0.42 -16.00 -15.38
C LEU A 67 -0.54 -14.64 -14.69
N ALA A 68 0.57 -14.02 -14.33
CA ALA A 68 0.59 -12.72 -13.67
C ALA A 68 0.12 -11.60 -14.61
N ASP A 69 0.61 -11.60 -15.86
CA ASP A 69 0.21 -10.67 -16.91
C ASP A 69 -1.29 -10.79 -17.25
N ARG A 70 -1.84 -12.00 -17.11
CA ARG A 70 -3.27 -12.29 -17.27
C ARG A 70 -4.09 -12.05 -16.00
N GLY A 71 -3.50 -11.48 -14.96
CA GLY A 71 -4.20 -11.11 -13.72
C GLY A 71 -4.62 -12.30 -12.85
N CYS A 72 -3.92 -13.43 -12.92
CA CYS A 72 -4.21 -14.62 -12.13
C CYS A 72 -4.21 -14.30 -10.63
N SER A 73 -5.24 -14.75 -9.92
CA SER A 73 -5.35 -14.59 -8.47
C SER A 73 -4.60 -15.71 -7.73
N ILE A 74 -4.13 -15.40 -6.52
CA ILE A 74 -3.55 -16.40 -5.63
C ILE A 74 -4.59 -17.46 -5.28
N ASP A 75 -5.85 -17.08 -5.05
CA ASP A 75 -6.95 -18.01 -4.76
C ASP A 75 -7.16 -19.02 -5.89
N PHE A 76 -7.09 -18.56 -7.15
CA PHE A 76 -7.14 -19.43 -8.32
C PHE A 76 -5.98 -20.41 -8.32
N LEU A 77 -4.76 -19.91 -8.13
CA LEU A 77 -3.57 -20.75 -8.12
C LEU A 77 -3.61 -21.79 -6.99
N GLN A 78 -4.05 -21.40 -5.80
CA GLN A 78 -4.27 -22.30 -4.67
C GLN A 78 -5.32 -23.36 -4.97
N HIS A 79 -6.41 -23.03 -5.66
CA HIS A 79 -7.41 -24.03 -6.05
C HIS A 79 -6.79 -25.16 -6.88
N TYR A 80 -5.98 -24.81 -7.89
CA TYR A 80 -5.34 -25.78 -8.77
C TYR A 80 -4.22 -26.57 -8.11
N LEU A 81 -3.37 -25.92 -7.33
CA LEU A 81 -2.33 -26.60 -6.58
C LEU A 81 -2.94 -27.63 -5.60
N ARG A 82 -4.12 -27.35 -5.04
CA ARG A 82 -4.87 -28.31 -4.21
C ARG A 82 -5.39 -29.49 -5.02
N LYS A 83 -5.96 -29.24 -6.20
CA LYS A 83 -6.43 -30.30 -7.12
C LYS A 83 -5.30 -31.23 -7.56
N MET A 84 -4.10 -30.70 -7.65
CA MET A 84 -2.88 -31.42 -8.03
C MET A 84 -2.10 -32.00 -6.83
N ASP A 85 -2.62 -31.83 -5.62
CA ASP A 85 -1.98 -32.26 -4.36
C ASP A 85 -0.56 -31.69 -4.13
N HIS A 86 -0.30 -30.47 -4.61
CA HIS A 86 0.99 -29.78 -4.42
C HIS A 86 1.04 -29.04 -3.08
N GLN A 87 1.20 -29.80 -2.00
CA GLN A 87 1.12 -29.30 -0.62
C GLN A 87 2.19 -28.24 -0.29
N GLU A 88 3.41 -28.38 -0.83
CA GLU A 88 4.49 -27.44 -0.56
C GLU A 88 4.19 -26.04 -1.12
N ALA A 89 3.77 -25.97 -2.39
CA ALA A 89 3.41 -24.71 -3.02
C ALA A 89 2.15 -24.09 -2.40
N LEU A 90 1.17 -24.91 -2.01
CA LEU A 90 -0.01 -24.46 -1.27
C LEU A 90 0.34 -23.82 0.07
N GLN A 91 1.19 -24.49 0.85
CA GLN A 91 1.61 -23.99 2.14
C GLN A 91 2.37 -22.68 1.98
N PHE A 92 3.28 -22.61 1.00
CA PHE A 92 4.00 -21.39 0.68
C PHE A 92 3.06 -20.22 0.34
N LEU A 93 2.10 -20.41 -0.57
CA LEU A 93 1.14 -19.36 -0.93
C LEU A 93 0.27 -18.94 0.26
N THR A 94 -0.17 -19.90 1.07
CA THR A 94 -1.00 -19.63 2.26
C THR A 94 -0.24 -18.78 3.27
N THR A 95 1.01 -19.15 3.56
CA THR A 95 1.89 -18.36 4.43
C THR A 95 2.17 -16.98 3.84
N ALA A 96 2.48 -16.89 2.55
CA ALA A 96 2.76 -15.61 1.89
C ALA A 96 1.58 -14.63 1.98
N VAL A 97 0.35 -15.11 1.80
CA VAL A 97 -0.87 -14.29 1.96
C VAL A 97 -1.07 -13.86 3.41
N SER A 98 -0.86 -14.77 4.36
CA SER A 98 -1.02 -14.47 5.80
C SER A 98 0.03 -13.47 6.30
N GLU A 99 1.21 -13.44 5.69
CA GLU A 99 2.31 -12.53 6.04
C GLU A 99 2.19 -11.13 5.47
N GLN A 100 1.20 -10.88 4.62
CA GLN A 100 1.05 -9.60 3.95
C GLN A 100 0.50 -8.53 4.91
N ILE A 101 1.24 -7.44 5.05
CA ILE A 101 0.75 -6.23 5.72
C ILE A 101 -0.08 -5.42 4.71
N LYS A 102 -1.26 -4.96 5.12
CA LYS A 102 -2.12 -4.07 4.34
C LYS A 102 -2.68 -2.97 5.23
N ILE A 103 -2.47 -1.70 4.85
CA ILE A 103 -3.10 -0.57 5.53
C ILE A 103 -4.59 -0.57 5.17
N THR A 104 -5.44 -0.64 6.20
CA THR A 104 -6.90 -0.65 6.09
C THR A 104 -7.52 0.71 6.37
N VAL A 105 -6.84 1.56 7.14
CA VAL A 105 -7.23 2.95 7.38
C VAL A 105 -6.02 3.86 7.15
N GLN A 106 -6.15 4.77 6.19
CA GLN A 106 -5.15 5.78 5.90
C GLN A 106 -5.40 7.06 6.72
N PRO A 107 -4.34 7.74 7.17
CA PRO A 107 -4.51 9.01 7.88
C PRO A 107 -5.06 10.08 6.95
N GLN A 108 -6.00 10.87 7.48
CA GLN A 108 -6.65 11.94 6.73
C GLN A 108 -6.03 13.29 7.06
N SER A 109 -5.80 14.12 6.04
CA SER A 109 -5.39 15.51 6.23
C SER A 109 -6.49 16.28 6.95
N GLN A 110 -6.12 17.13 7.90
CA GLN A 110 -7.06 17.84 8.76
C GLN A 110 -6.66 19.30 8.96
N GLN A 111 -7.67 20.15 9.13
CA GLN A 111 -7.51 21.54 9.52
C GLN A 111 -8.33 21.79 10.78
N ALA A 112 -7.72 22.32 11.82
CA ALA A 112 -8.42 22.55 13.09
C ALA A 112 -7.92 23.81 13.81
N PRO A 113 -8.73 24.40 14.71
CA PRO A 113 -8.36 25.61 15.44
C PRO A 113 -7.20 25.35 16.42
N LEU A 114 -6.50 26.43 16.80
CA LEU A 114 -5.51 26.39 17.87
C LEU A 114 -6.14 25.92 19.19
N GLY A 115 -5.42 25.10 19.95
CA GLY A 115 -5.87 24.54 21.23
C GLY A 115 -6.75 23.29 21.10
N SER A 116 -7.25 22.98 19.90
CA SER A 116 -8.11 21.82 19.66
C SER A 116 -7.37 20.47 19.80
N LYS A 117 -8.13 19.37 19.87
CA LYS A 117 -7.60 18.01 19.77
C LYS A 117 -7.75 17.50 18.35
N VAL A 118 -6.66 17.04 17.75
CA VAL A 118 -6.65 16.35 16.46
C VAL A 118 -6.14 14.93 16.65
N VAL A 119 -6.76 13.96 15.96
CA VAL A 119 -6.33 12.57 15.97
C VAL A 119 -6.10 12.12 14.52
N LEU A 120 -4.89 11.66 14.22
CA LEU A 120 -4.58 10.95 12.98
C LEU A 120 -4.63 9.45 13.25
N THR A 121 -5.38 8.72 12.43
CA THR A 121 -5.56 7.28 12.58
C THR A 121 -4.92 6.54 11.42
N CYS A 122 -4.11 5.53 11.73
CA CYS A 122 -3.56 4.59 10.77
C CYS A 122 -3.78 3.17 11.30
N ARG A 123 -4.47 2.33 10.53
CA ARG A 123 -4.71 0.92 10.93
C ARG A 123 -4.30 0.00 9.80
N ALA A 124 -3.77 -1.16 10.16
CA ALA A 124 -3.38 -2.20 9.21
C ALA A 124 -3.92 -3.57 9.64
N SER A 125 -4.12 -4.43 8.65
CA SER A 125 -4.32 -5.87 8.80
C SER A 125 -3.05 -6.60 8.36
N GLY A 126 -2.79 -7.77 8.94
CA GLY A 126 -1.64 -8.61 8.62
C GLY A 126 -1.37 -9.59 9.76
N PRO A 127 -0.13 -10.10 9.85
CA PRO A 127 0.32 -10.94 10.97
C PRO A 127 0.10 -10.31 12.34
N SER A 128 0.06 -11.15 13.38
CA SER A 128 0.14 -10.69 14.76
C SER A 128 1.47 -9.96 15.01
N GLY A 129 1.45 -8.90 15.82
CA GLY A 129 2.67 -8.18 16.20
C GLY A 129 3.05 -7.02 15.26
N LEU A 130 2.09 -6.47 14.50
CA LEU A 130 2.30 -5.21 13.78
C LEU A 130 2.66 -4.08 14.76
N SER A 131 3.71 -3.34 14.47
CA SER A 131 4.08 -2.13 15.20
C SER A 131 3.92 -0.88 14.34
N TYR A 132 3.57 0.24 14.98
CA TYR A 132 3.35 1.52 14.32
C TYR A 132 4.46 2.48 14.70
N GLN A 133 4.81 3.39 13.79
CA GLN A 133 5.69 4.50 14.08
C GLN A 133 5.32 5.72 13.24
N TRP A 134 5.01 6.83 13.88
CA TRP A 134 4.69 8.10 13.24
C TRP A 134 5.93 8.95 13.03
N PHE A 135 5.90 9.68 11.92
CA PHE A 135 6.90 10.67 11.54
C PHE A 135 6.22 11.99 11.21
N LYS A 136 6.89 13.09 11.56
CA LYS A 136 6.57 14.42 11.06
C LYS A 136 7.67 14.87 10.12
N GLY A 137 7.37 14.95 8.82
CA GLY A 137 8.40 15.13 7.80
C GLY A 137 9.40 13.96 7.85
N LYS A 138 10.65 14.24 8.23
CA LYS A 138 11.72 13.23 8.34
C LYS A 138 12.03 12.81 9.79
N GLU A 139 11.35 13.43 10.76
CA GLU A 139 11.64 13.22 12.18
C GLU A 139 10.68 12.20 12.77
N GLU A 140 11.23 11.25 13.51
CA GLU A 140 10.47 10.26 14.24
C GLU A 140 9.82 10.87 15.48
N ILE A 141 8.56 10.53 15.70
CA ILE A 141 7.82 10.98 16.88
C ILE A 141 7.98 9.94 18.00
N LEU A 142 8.82 10.26 18.99
CA LEU A 142 9.23 9.31 20.04
C LEU A 142 8.33 9.32 21.29
N HIS A 143 7.34 10.21 21.38
CA HIS A 143 6.44 10.27 22.53
C HIS A 143 5.38 9.16 22.48
N GLU A 144 4.62 8.96 23.57
CA GLU A 144 3.73 7.80 23.77
C GLU A 144 2.78 7.49 22.60
N THR A 145 2.16 8.48 21.96
CA THR A 145 1.23 8.25 20.83
C THR A 145 1.92 8.04 19.48
N GLY A 146 3.25 8.22 19.41
CA GLY A 146 4.06 8.08 18.20
C GLY A 146 4.21 6.62 17.75
N SER A 147 4.06 5.65 18.64
CA SER A 147 4.10 4.22 18.30
C SER A 147 2.74 3.53 18.32
N LEU A 148 1.65 4.31 18.40
CA LEU A 148 0.28 3.81 18.40
C LEU A 148 -0.37 3.91 17.01
N SER A 149 -1.48 3.20 16.83
CA SER A 149 -2.32 3.33 15.63
C SER A 149 -3.01 4.70 15.52
N GLU A 150 -3.04 5.47 16.61
CA GLU A 150 -3.63 6.81 16.68
C GLU A 150 -2.62 7.80 17.23
N LEU A 151 -2.27 8.80 16.43
CA LEU A 151 -1.44 9.93 16.83
C LEU A 151 -2.34 11.07 17.31
N VAL A 152 -2.21 11.44 18.58
CA VAL A 152 -3.00 12.51 19.20
C VAL A 152 -2.17 13.79 19.29
N LEU A 153 -2.67 14.86 18.67
CA LEU A 153 -2.11 16.20 18.72
C LEU A 153 -3.03 17.07 19.57
N CYS A 154 -2.67 17.28 20.84
CA CYS A 154 -3.48 18.03 21.79
C CYS A 154 -2.62 18.63 22.92
N PRO A 155 -2.73 19.94 23.19
CA PRO A 155 -3.45 20.94 22.41
C PRO A 155 -2.76 21.22 21.06
N LEU A 156 -3.53 21.41 19.99
CA LEU A 156 -2.99 21.73 18.68
C LEU A 156 -2.34 23.13 18.69
N GLY A 157 -1.18 23.27 18.06
CA GLY A 157 -0.40 24.50 18.06
C GLY A 157 0.49 24.60 16.81
N PRO A 158 1.20 25.72 16.61
CA PRO A 158 1.97 25.95 15.38
C PRO A 158 3.03 24.88 15.11
N ALA A 159 3.67 24.36 16.17
CA ALA A 159 4.64 23.28 16.08
C ALA A 159 4.05 21.94 15.58
N HIS A 160 2.73 21.78 15.59
CA HIS A 160 2.04 20.58 15.07
C HIS A 160 1.68 20.68 13.58
N GLN A 161 1.87 21.82 12.92
CA GLN A 161 1.63 21.92 11.48
C GLN A 161 2.70 21.17 10.70
N GLY A 162 2.29 20.46 9.65
CA GLY A 162 3.21 19.72 8.79
C GLY A 162 2.60 18.48 8.15
N HIS A 163 3.47 17.71 7.49
CA HIS A 163 3.12 16.44 6.88
C HIS A 163 3.49 15.29 7.82
N TYR A 164 2.56 14.36 7.97
CA TYR A 164 2.66 13.19 8.83
C TYR A 164 2.54 11.92 8.00
N ILE A 165 3.33 10.93 8.34
CA ILE A 165 3.27 9.59 7.75
C ILE A 165 3.46 8.57 8.86
N CYS A 166 2.66 7.50 8.81
CA CYS A 166 2.79 6.34 9.66
C CYS A 166 3.49 5.21 8.90
N ARG A 167 4.49 4.59 9.53
CA ARG A 167 5.14 3.34 9.12
C ARG A 167 4.57 2.21 9.94
N ILE A 168 4.20 1.12 9.29
CA ILE A 168 3.81 -0.14 9.93
C ILE A 168 4.91 -1.16 9.66
N ASN A 169 5.40 -1.82 10.71
CA ASN A 169 6.43 -2.86 10.60
C ASN A 169 5.89 -4.23 11.05
N HIS A 170 6.49 -5.28 10.47
CA HIS A 170 6.39 -6.66 10.95
C HIS A 170 7.72 -7.37 10.66
N GLY A 171 8.52 -7.60 11.70
CA GLY A 171 9.91 -8.05 11.54
C GLY A 171 10.70 -7.05 10.69
N GLU A 172 11.32 -7.53 9.61
CA GLU A 172 12.10 -6.71 8.67
C GLU A 172 11.24 -6.03 7.59
N LYS A 173 9.97 -6.42 7.45
CA LYS A 173 9.06 -5.84 6.46
C LYS A 173 8.44 -4.55 7.01
N CYS A 174 8.38 -3.51 6.19
CA CYS A 174 7.65 -2.30 6.52
C CYS A 174 6.87 -1.74 5.32
N ILE A 175 5.75 -1.09 5.62
CA ILE A 175 4.98 -0.32 4.64
C ILE A 175 4.64 1.05 5.21
N PHE A 176 4.48 2.03 4.33
CA PHE A 176 4.14 3.40 4.72
C PHE A 176 2.72 3.74 4.28
N SER A 177 2.04 4.48 5.15
CA SER A 177 0.77 5.13 4.83
C SER A 177 0.94 6.25 3.81
N THR A 178 -0.18 6.77 3.31
CA THR A 178 -0.17 8.04 2.58
C THR A 178 0.11 9.20 3.53
N TRP A 179 0.71 10.27 3.00
CA TRP A 179 0.91 11.49 3.77
C TRP A 179 -0.41 12.14 4.17
N ALA A 180 -0.51 12.56 5.43
CA ALA A 180 -1.56 13.44 5.94
C ALA A 180 -0.99 14.80 6.31
N HIS A 181 -1.70 15.87 6.03
CA HIS A 181 -1.26 17.24 6.31
C HIS A 181 -2.13 17.89 7.37
N ILE A 182 -1.49 18.48 8.39
CA ILE A 182 -2.14 19.20 9.48
C ILE A 182 -1.93 20.71 9.29
N ARG A 183 -3.03 21.46 9.28
CA ARG A 183 -3.01 22.94 9.27
C ARG A 183 -3.83 23.51 10.43
N LEU A 184 -3.39 24.66 10.91
CA LEU A 184 -4.20 25.49 11.78
C LEU A 184 -5.25 26.24 10.94
N LEU A 185 -6.48 26.27 11.43
CA LEU A 185 -7.47 27.22 10.93
C LEU A 185 -7.10 28.61 11.44
N HIS A 186 -6.80 29.51 10.51
CA HIS A 186 -6.71 30.93 10.80
C HIS A 186 -8.13 31.48 10.81
N SER A 187 -8.48 32.27 11.82
CA SER A 187 -9.72 33.05 11.75
C SER A 187 -9.62 34.01 10.58
N ALA A 188 -10.49 33.85 9.57
CA ALA A 188 -10.72 34.90 8.59
C ALA A 188 -11.38 36.07 9.34
N GLY A 189 -10.57 37.04 9.80
CA GLY A 189 -11.11 38.06 10.71
C GLY A 189 -10.15 39.12 11.24
N SER A 190 -9.16 39.53 10.43
CA SER A 190 -8.63 40.89 10.48
C SER A 190 -7.84 41.15 9.20
N SER A 191 -8.58 41.38 8.10
CA SER A 191 -8.07 42.33 7.13
C SER A 191 -7.71 43.59 7.93
N PRO A 192 -6.50 44.18 7.80
CA PRO A 192 -6.23 45.48 8.39
C PRO A 192 -7.19 46.44 7.70
N GLY A 193 -8.36 46.63 8.31
CA GLY A 193 -9.33 47.63 7.90
C GLY A 193 -8.54 48.92 7.81
N ILE A 194 -8.58 49.52 6.63
CA ILE A 194 -8.04 50.85 6.35
C ILE A 194 -8.37 51.71 7.58
N PRO A 195 -7.38 52.25 8.31
CA PRO A 195 -7.66 52.95 9.54
C PRO A 195 -8.66 54.07 9.24
N PHE A 196 -9.68 54.22 10.09
CA PHE A 196 -10.77 55.21 9.93
C PHE A 196 -10.29 56.64 9.65
N PHE A 197 -9.01 56.94 9.90
CA PHE A 197 -8.33 58.19 9.54
C PHE A 197 -8.12 58.41 8.04
N TYR A 198 -8.09 57.37 7.19
CA TYR A 198 -7.96 57.52 5.74
C TYR A 198 -9.20 58.18 5.11
N PHE A 199 -10.39 57.96 5.68
CA PHE A 199 -11.64 58.60 5.23
C PHE A 199 -11.76 60.07 5.66
N LEU A 200 -10.97 60.53 6.64
CA LEU A 200 -10.94 61.92 7.06
C LEU A 200 -10.00 62.78 6.20
N LEU A 201 -9.07 62.17 5.46
CA LEU A 201 -8.09 62.88 4.62
C LEU A 201 -8.47 62.95 3.14
N PHE A 202 -9.35 62.06 2.64
CA PHE A 202 -9.74 62.03 1.22
C PHE A 202 -11.25 61.76 1.02
N PRO A 203 -12.12 62.77 1.19
CA PRO A 203 -13.58 62.60 1.09
C PRO A 203 -14.10 62.24 -0.32
N HIS A 204 -13.27 62.28 -1.37
CA HIS A 204 -13.72 62.02 -2.74
C HIS A 204 -13.78 60.50 -3.09
N LEU A 205 -13.15 59.61 -2.32
CA LEU A 205 -13.11 58.18 -2.64
C LEU A 205 -14.30 57.37 -2.08
N ALA A 206 -15.25 58.01 -1.39
CA ALA A 206 -16.41 57.33 -0.79
C ALA A 206 -17.51 56.92 -1.80
N ALA A 207 -17.40 57.27 -3.08
CA ALA A 207 -18.48 57.09 -4.06
C ALA A 207 -18.47 55.76 -4.84
N TYR A 208 -17.50 54.87 -4.63
CA TYR A 208 -17.45 53.58 -5.35
C TYR A 208 -17.34 52.40 -4.39
N GLY A 209 -18.49 51.91 -3.91
CA GLY A 209 -18.50 50.68 -3.12
C GLY A 209 -19.79 50.42 -2.35
N ALA A 210 -20.96 50.53 -3.00
CA ALA A 210 -22.20 49.98 -2.47
C ALA A 210 -23.16 49.58 -3.60
N VAL A 211 -22.85 48.48 -4.29
CA VAL A 211 -23.78 47.38 -4.63
C VAL A 211 -22.98 46.09 -4.59
#